data_AF-A0A1H3HBD0-F1
#
_entry.id   AF-A0A1H3HBD0-F1
#
_cell.length_a   1.000
_cell.length_b   1.000
_cell.length_c   1.000
_cell.angle_alpha   90.00
_cell.angle_beta   90.00
_cell.angle_gamma   90.00
#
_symmetry.space_group_name_H-M   'P 1'
#
loop_
_entity.id
_entity.type
_entity.pdbx_description
1 polymer ?
#
loop_
_entity_poly.entity_id
_entity_poly.type
_entity_poly.pdbx_seq_one_letter_code
_entity_poly.pdbx_strand_id
1 'polypeptide(L)'
;MRIVQNAQMKLGEIDISEIKFDLRSRDDIPKILRGLQHLYINVPLREAVFALLESDIAPEVNKRNGRPGMTLWNILVCGVLRLDLNIDYDRLYELVNQHRTLRQMLGHSLYDEKAYAYQTLVDNVGLLTPELLDKLNQLIVEGGHALIKKGGAVLRGRCDSFVVETNVHFPTDISLLWDAMRKAITLTAQWSESQQFSDWRQYRHNLRQLKQKLRHAQQSKRSRTQAKQNPAGIIQAHRIY
;
A
#
# COMPACT_ATOMS: atom_id res chain seq x y z
N MET A 1 -26.66 3.15 15.68
CA MET A 1 -25.77 3.88 16.61
C MET A 1 -24.37 3.26 16.54
N ARG A 2 -23.32 4.06 16.30
CA ARG A 2 -21.93 3.63 16.49
C ARG A 2 -21.39 4.32 17.74
N ILE A 3 -20.72 3.55 18.57
CA ILE A 3 -19.99 4.04 19.73
C ILE A 3 -18.51 3.88 19.46
N VAL A 4 -17.70 4.72 20.09
CA VAL A 4 -16.24 4.67 19.99
C VAL A 4 -15.73 3.30 20.44
N GLN A 5 -16.11 2.93 21.66
CA GLN A 5 -15.81 1.66 22.31
C GLN A 5 -16.86 1.37 23.38
N ASN A 6 -16.95 0.11 23.82
CA ASN A 6 -17.79 -0.23 24.97
C ASN A 6 -17.17 0.39 26.22
N ALA A 7 -17.96 1.12 27.01
CA ALA A 7 -17.49 1.75 28.25
C ALA A 7 -17.17 0.73 29.36
N GLN A 8 -17.77 -0.46 29.29
CA GLN A 8 -17.58 -1.54 30.25
C GLN A 8 -17.06 -2.79 29.53
N MET A 9 -16.02 -3.40 30.10
CA MET A 9 -15.51 -4.69 29.65
C MET A 9 -16.50 -5.81 29.99
N LYS A 10 -16.65 -6.78 29.09
CA LYS A 10 -17.40 -7.99 29.38
C LYS A 10 -16.53 -9.01 30.10
N LEU A 11 -17.19 -9.95 30.77
CA LEU A 11 -16.54 -11.08 31.42
C LEU A 11 -15.62 -11.84 30.45
N GLY A 12 -14.35 -11.98 30.83
CA GLY A 12 -13.32 -12.68 30.05
C GLY A 12 -12.67 -11.87 28.93
N GLU A 13 -13.02 -10.60 28.76
CA GLU A 13 -12.24 -9.67 27.92
C GLU A 13 -10.92 -9.33 28.61
N ILE A 14 -9.86 -9.17 27.79
CA ILE A 14 -8.55 -8.71 28.24
C ILE A 14 -8.45 -7.24 27.87
N ASP A 15 -7.92 -6.40 28.77
CA ASP A 15 -7.68 -5.00 28.44
C ASP A 15 -6.66 -4.93 27.29
N ILE A 16 -6.91 -4.05 26.33
CA ILE A 16 -6.02 -3.84 25.18
C ILE A 16 -4.61 -3.48 25.66
N SER A 17 -4.49 -2.78 26.79
CA SER A 17 -3.19 -2.44 27.39
C SER A 17 -2.38 -3.66 27.85
N GLU A 18 -3.04 -4.77 28.16
CA GLU A 18 -2.43 -5.99 28.71
C GLU A 18 -2.18 -7.09 27.66
N ILE A 19 -2.61 -6.88 26.41
CA ILE A 19 -2.38 -7.85 25.33
C ILE A 19 -0.87 -8.05 25.13
N LYS A 20 -0.43 -9.31 25.17
CA LYS A 20 0.97 -9.68 25.00
C LYS A 20 1.25 -10.10 23.57
N PHE A 21 2.34 -9.56 23.01
CA PHE A 21 2.80 -9.88 21.67
C PHE A 21 4.19 -10.51 21.70
N ASP A 22 4.45 -11.43 20.78
CA ASP A 22 5.80 -11.96 20.57
C ASP A 22 6.65 -10.94 19.80
N LEU A 23 7.66 -10.40 20.47
CA LEU A 23 8.60 -9.42 19.92
C LEU A 23 9.55 -10.02 18.88
N ARG A 24 9.69 -11.35 18.84
CA ARG A 24 10.55 -12.05 17.87
C ARG A 24 9.79 -12.47 16.62
N SER A 25 8.48 -12.29 16.59
CA SER A 25 7.68 -12.66 15.43
C SER A 25 8.12 -11.88 14.20
N ARG A 26 8.35 -12.61 13.11
CA ARG A 26 8.64 -12.03 11.79
C ARG A 26 7.38 -11.56 11.09
N ASP A 27 6.23 -12.11 11.46
CA ASP A 27 4.91 -11.74 10.95
C ASP A 27 4.60 -10.26 11.24
N ASP A 28 3.79 -9.67 10.39
CA ASP A 28 3.43 -8.25 10.45
C ASP A 28 2.25 -8.01 11.39
N ILE A 29 1.34 -9.00 11.56
CA ILE A 29 0.18 -8.87 12.46
C ILE A 29 0.59 -8.44 13.89
N PRO A 30 1.54 -9.10 14.58
CA PRO A 30 1.92 -8.68 15.93
C PRO A 30 2.52 -7.27 15.99
N LYS A 31 3.20 -6.82 14.93
CA LYS A 31 3.79 -5.48 14.84
C LYS A 31 2.69 -4.42 14.68
N ILE A 32 1.71 -4.66 13.81
CA ILE A 32 0.55 -3.80 13.58
C ILE A 32 -0.28 -3.69 14.86
N LEU A 33 -0.62 -4.82 15.48
CA LEU A 33 -1.40 -4.85 16.71
C LEU A 33 -0.70 -4.14 17.87
N ARG A 34 0.64 -4.20 17.94
CA ARG A 34 1.40 -3.44 18.93
C ARG A 34 1.34 -1.93 18.68
N GLY A 35 1.37 -1.49 17.42
CA GLY A 35 1.15 -0.08 17.06
C GLY A 35 -0.23 0.40 17.50
N LEU A 36 -1.26 -0.40 17.24
CA LEU A 36 -2.63 -0.14 17.69
C LEU A 36 -2.75 -0.13 19.22
N GLN A 37 -2.10 -1.06 19.92
CA GLN A 37 -2.03 -1.05 21.39
C GLN A 37 -1.40 0.24 21.91
N HIS A 38 -0.30 0.69 21.30
CA HIS A 38 0.34 1.95 21.69
C HIS A 38 -0.59 3.15 21.49
N LEU A 39 -1.28 3.21 20.35
CA LEU A 39 -2.29 4.22 20.06
C LEU A 39 -3.40 4.22 21.10
N TYR A 40 -3.85 3.03 21.52
CA TYR A 40 -4.89 2.88 22.53
C TYR A 40 -4.46 3.32 23.94
N ILE A 41 -3.21 3.07 24.34
CA ILE A 41 -2.69 3.44 25.66
C ILE A 41 -2.43 4.96 25.74
N ASN A 42 -2.06 5.59 24.63
CA ASN A 42 -1.78 7.02 24.57
C ASN A 42 -3.10 7.82 24.57
N VAL A 43 -3.55 8.25 25.76
CA VAL A 43 -4.86 8.89 25.96
C VAL A 43 -5.07 10.12 25.06
N PRO A 44 -4.16 11.12 25.00
CA PRO A 44 -4.33 12.27 24.11
C PRO A 44 -4.47 11.88 22.63
N LEU A 45 -3.63 10.94 22.17
CA LEU A 45 -3.65 10.47 20.78
C LEU A 45 -4.96 9.74 20.47
N ARG A 46 -5.36 8.83 21.36
CA ARG A 46 -6.60 8.06 21.25
C ARG A 46 -7.83 8.97 21.17
N GLU A 47 -7.91 9.97 22.05
CA GLU A 47 -9.02 10.93 22.07
C GLU A 47 -9.09 11.73 20.77
N ALA A 48 -7.95 12.20 20.26
CA ALA A 48 -7.90 12.93 18.99
C ALA A 48 -8.31 12.06 17.80
N VAL A 49 -7.83 10.80 17.73
CA VAL A 49 -8.24 9.83 16.71
C VAL A 49 -9.74 9.53 16.79
N PHE A 50 -10.27 9.32 17.99
CA PHE A 50 -11.68 9.03 18.20
C PHE A 50 -12.59 10.21 17.87
N ALA A 51 -12.18 11.43 18.21
CA ALA A 51 -12.91 12.64 17.82
C ALA A 51 -13.00 12.76 16.28
N LEU A 52 -11.90 12.47 15.58
CA LEU A 52 -11.85 12.51 14.12
C LEU A 52 -12.70 11.40 13.48
N LEU A 53 -12.65 10.18 14.01
CA LEU A 53 -13.51 9.09 13.53
C LEU A 53 -15.00 9.40 13.77
N GLU A 54 -15.35 9.99 14.91
CA GLU A 54 -16.72 10.38 15.19
C GLU A 54 -17.21 11.47 14.24
N SER A 55 -16.39 12.49 13.96
CA SER A 55 -16.77 13.60 13.07
C SER A 55 -17.01 13.14 11.64
N ASP A 56 -16.14 12.27 11.11
CA ASP A 56 -16.17 11.94 9.68
C ASP A 56 -17.09 10.74 9.39
N ILE A 57 -17.19 9.75 10.29
CA ILE A 57 -18.00 8.52 10.05
C ILE A 57 -19.46 8.68 10.51
N ALA A 58 -19.72 9.48 11.55
CA ALA A 58 -21.05 9.58 12.13
C ALA A 58 -21.46 11.03 12.51
N PRO A 59 -21.36 12.01 11.60
CA PRO A 59 -21.65 13.42 11.92
C PRO A 59 -23.11 13.68 12.32
N GLU A 60 -24.08 12.99 11.71
CA GLU A 60 -25.51 13.33 11.81
C GLU A 60 -26.39 12.27 12.50
N VAL A 61 -25.79 11.17 12.97
CA VAL A 61 -26.57 10.04 13.50
C VAL A 61 -26.86 10.23 14.99
N ASN A 62 -28.13 10.30 15.36
CA ASN A 62 -28.55 10.37 16.75
C ASN A 62 -28.04 9.13 17.53
N LYS A 63 -27.08 9.37 18.44
CA LYS A 63 -26.43 8.32 19.23
C LYS A 63 -27.36 7.67 20.26
N ARG A 64 -28.61 8.11 20.43
CA ARG A 64 -29.52 7.53 21.44
C ARG A 64 -30.55 6.54 20.89
N ASN A 65 -30.69 6.43 19.55
CA ASN A 65 -31.72 5.61 18.92
C ASN A 65 -31.14 4.64 17.86
N GLY A 66 -31.72 3.44 17.75
CA GLY A 66 -31.46 2.45 16.68
C GLY A 66 -30.50 1.30 17.05
N ARG A 67 -30.29 0.37 16.11
CA ARG A 67 -29.45 -0.84 16.31
C ARG A 67 -27.97 -0.47 16.48
N PRO A 68 -27.24 -1.07 17.43
CA PRO A 68 -25.80 -0.86 17.58
C PRO A 68 -25.05 -1.47 16.39
N GLY A 69 -24.21 -0.65 15.75
CA GLY A 69 -23.29 -1.06 14.70
C GLY A 69 -21.95 -1.51 15.27
N MET A 70 -20.98 -1.75 14.39
CA MET A 70 -19.58 -1.97 14.76
C MET A 70 -19.01 -0.71 15.45
N THR A 71 -18.17 -0.90 16.47
CA THR A 71 -17.54 0.21 17.20
C THR A 71 -16.50 0.89 16.32
N LEU A 72 -16.27 2.19 16.51
CA LEU A 72 -15.27 2.92 15.71
C LEU A 72 -13.86 2.36 15.90
N TRP A 73 -13.53 1.90 17.11
CA TRP A 73 -12.31 1.15 17.37
C TRP A 73 -12.16 -0.07 16.47
N ASN A 74 -13.20 -0.92 16.40
CA ASN A 74 -13.13 -2.14 15.61
C ASN A 74 -13.02 -1.82 14.12
N ILE A 75 -13.69 -0.76 13.65
CA ILE A 75 -13.60 -0.28 12.26
C ILE A 75 -12.16 0.13 11.95
N LEU A 76 -11.54 0.94 12.81
CA LEU A 76 -10.16 1.38 12.66
C LEU A 76 -9.20 0.18 12.62
N VAL A 77 -9.31 -0.75 13.58
CA VAL A 77 -8.45 -1.95 13.66
C VAL A 77 -8.55 -2.79 12.38
N CYS A 78 -9.77 -3.06 11.91
CA CYS A 78 -10.00 -3.83 10.69
C CYS A 78 -9.50 -3.10 9.44
N GLY A 79 -9.67 -1.78 9.38
CA GLY A 79 -9.16 -0.95 8.27
C GLY A 79 -7.64 -0.94 8.20
N VAL A 80 -6.98 -0.71 9.33
CA VAL A 80 -5.51 -0.74 9.43
C VAL A 80 -4.97 -2.10 9.03
N LEU A 81 -5.54 -3.20 9.55
CA LEU A 81 -5.11 -4.55 9.16
C LEU A 81 -5.28 -4.83 7.68
N ARG A 82 -6.41 -4.40 7.09
CA ARG A 82 -6.65 -4.60 5.66
C ARG A 82 -5.59 -3.88 4.81
N LEU A 83 -5.28 -2.63 5.16
CA LEU A 83 -4.36 -1.79 4.42
C LEU A 83 -2.90 -2.22 4.63
N ASP A 84 -2.48 -2.39 5.88
CA ASP A 84 -1.09 -2.68 6.23
C ASP A 84 -0.65 -4.08 5.79
N LEU A 85 -1.57 -5.06 5.84
CA LEU A 85 -1.31 -6.40 5.30
C LEU A 85 -1.57 -6.49 3.79
N ASN A 86 -2.15 -5.44 3.19
CA ASN A 86 -2.58 -5.42 1.80
C ASN A 86 -3.43 -6.65 1.41
N ILE A 87 -4.48 -6.90 2.18
CA ILE A 87 -5.35 -8.08 2.01
C ILE A 87 -6.74 -7.70 1.49
N ASP A 88 -7.41 -8.67 0.87
CA ASP A 88 -8.82 -8.55 0.49
C ASP A 88 -9.77 -8.73 1.70
N TYR A 89 -11.07 -8.54 1.45
CA TYR A 89 -12.09 -8.67 2.49
C TYR A 89 -12.30 -10.12 2.94
N ASP A 90 -12.04 -11.11 2.09
CA ASP A 90 -12.18 -12.53 2.44
C ASP A 90 -11.11 -12.93 3.46
N ARG A 91 -9.87 -12.51 3.23
CA ARG A 91 -8.77 -12.74 4.16
C ARG A 91 -8.95 -11.96 5.45
N LEU A 92 -9.45 -10.72 5.38
CA LEU A 92 -9.78 -9.94 6.57
C LEU A 92 -10.87 -10.64 7.40
N TYR A 93 -11.93 -11.13 6.75
CA TYR A 93 -13.03 -11.84 7.38
C TYR A 93 -12.53 -13.08 8.15
N GLU A 94 -11.66 -13.87 7.53
CA GLU A 94 -11.09 -15.05 8.17
C GLU A 94 -10.22 -14.67 9.39
N LEU A 95 -9.35 -13.68 9.23
CA LEU A 95 -8.48 -13.22 10.32
C LEU A 95 -9.29 -12.70 11.51
N VAL A 96 -10.25 -11.81 11.27
CA VAL A 96 -11.05 -11.19 12.33
C VAL A 96 -11.85 -12.25 13.12
N ASN A 97 -12.31 -13.31 12.45
CA ASN A 97 -13.10 -14.36 13.08
C ASN A 97 -12.27 -15.45 13.75
N GLN A 98 -11.07 -15.76 13.27
CA GLN A 98 -10.28 -16.90 13.75
C GLN A 98 -9.01 -16.52 14.52
N HIS A 99 -8.43 -15.35 14.26
CA HIS A 99 -7.14 -14.98 14.82
C HIS A 99 -7.29 -14.49 16.27
N ARG A 100 -6.85 -15.31 17.23
CA ARG A 100 -7.08 -15.11 18.67
C ARG A 100 -6.64 -13.74 19.20
N THR A 101 -5.42 -13.28 18.89
CA THR A 101 -4.92 -12.00 19.41
C THR A 101 -5.59 -10.80 18.73
N LEU A 102 -6.05 -10.96 17.49
CA LEU A 102 -6.85 -9.95 16.81
C LEU A 102 -8.24 -9.86 17.45
N ARG A 103 -8.88 -10.99 17.75
CA ARG A 103 -10.15 -11.01 18.48
C ARG A 103 -10.04 -10.32 19.83
N GLN A 104 -8.94 -10.51 20.56
CA GLN A 104 -8.65 -9.78 21.80
C GLN A 104 -8.57 -8.26 21.56
N MET A 105 -7.86 -7.83 20.51
CA MET A 105 -7.77 -6.40 20.14
C MET A 105 -9.13 -5.79 19.81
N LEU A 106 -10.05 -6.57 19.25
CA LEU A 106 -11.41 -6.17 18.92
C LEU A 106 -12.38 -6.22 20.12
N GLY A 107 -11.89 -6.56 21.32
CA GLY A 107 -12.67 -6.65 22.55
C GLY A 107 -13.54 -7.90 22.62
N HIS A 108 -13.14 -9.01 21.98
CA HIS A 108 -13.80 -10.31 22.19
C HIS A 108 -13.13 -11.06 23.34
N SER A 109 -13.96 -11.67 24.19
CA SER A 109 -13.47 -12.61 25.20
C SER A 109 -13.00 -13.91 24.54
N LEU A 110 -12.21 -14.70 25.28
CA LEU A 110 -11.72 -16.00 24.80
C LEU A 110 -12.82 -17.00 24.48
N TYR A 111 -14.02 -16.80 25.03
CA TYR A 111 -15.18 -17.68 24.89
C TYR A 111 -16.30 -17.03 24.06
N ASP A 112 -16.05 -15.86 23.44
CA ASP A 112 -17.06 -15.18 22.65
C ASP A 112 -17.23 -15.86 21.29
N GLU A 113 -18.39 -16.47 21.08
CA GLU A 113 -18.80 -17.11 19.81
C GLU A 113 -19.25 -16.11 18.75
N LYS A 114 -19.34 -14.81 19.08
CA LYS A 114 -19.79 -13.80 18.12
C LYS A 114 -18.83 -13.72 16.93
N ALA A 115 -19.35 -14.01 15.75
CA ALA A 115 -18.67 -13.82 14.48
C ALA A 115 -19.09 -12.49 13.82
N TYR A 116 -18.16 -11.89 13.09
CA TYR A 116 -18.46 -10.83 12.15
C TYR A 116 -19.00 -11.42 10.87
N ALA A 117 -20.03 -10.81 10.30
CA ALA A 117 -20.49 -11.13 8.95
C ALA A 117 -19.62 -10.41 7.91
N TYR A 118 -19.39 -11.04 6.76
CA TYR A 118 -18.59 -10.48 5.67
C TYR A 118 -19.05 -9.09 5.25
N GLN A 119 -20.34 -8.94 4.94
CA GLN A 119 -20.90 -7.66 4.50
C GLN A 119 -20.75 -6.57 5.56
N THR A 120 -20.80 -6.92 6.84
CA THR A 120 -20.57 -5.96 7.92
C THR A 120 -19.14 -5.41 7.89
N LEU A 121 -18.14 -6.24 7.57
CA LEU A 121 -16.77 -5.75 7.45
C LEU A 121 -16.61 -4.84 6.23
N VAL A 122 -17.17 -5.22 5.08
CA VAL A 122 -17.13 -4.42 3.85
C VAL A 122 -17.77 -3.04 4.08
N ASP A 123 -18.99 -3.01 4.59
CA ASP A 123 -19.76 -1.78 4.77
C ASP A 123 -19.12 -0.83 5.78
N ASN A 124 -18.48 -1.36 6.83
CA ASN A 124 -17.93 -0.54 7.90
C ASN A 124 -16.48 -0.12 7.64
N VAL A 125 -15.63 -1.01 7.12
CA VAL A 125 -14.25 -0.65 6.75
C VAL A 125 -14.25 0.31 5.55
N GLY A 126 -15.22 0.19 4.65
CA GLY A 126 -15.42 1.13 3.54
C GLY A 126 -15.73 2.57 3.97
N LEU A 127 -16.04 2.83 5.24
CA LEU A 127 -16.24 4.19 5.77
C LEU A 127 -14.93 4.96 5.94
N LEU A 128 -13.80 4.27 5.94
CA LEU A 128 -12.47 4.89 6.00
C LEU A 128 -12.09 5.41 4.61
N THR A 129 -12.57 6.62 4.28
CA THR A 129 -12.25 7.26 3.01
C THR A 129 -10.76 7.64 2.93
N PRO A 130 -10.20 7.81 1.72
CA PRO A 130 -8.81 8.24 1.56
C PRO A 130 -8.48 9.53 2.32
N GLU A 131 -9.40 10.48 2.35
CA GLU A 131 -9.24 11.77 3.04
C GLU A 131 -9.20 11.59 4.56
N LEU A 132 -10.07 10.73 5.10
CA LEU A 132 -10.07 10.39 6.52
C LEU A 132 -8.78 9.66 6.91
N LEU A 133 -8.33 8.71 6.09
CA LEU A 133 -7.08 7.98 6.29
C LEU A 133 -5.87 8.92 6.26
N ASP A 134 -5.85 9.91 5.37
CA ASP A 134 -4.76 10.90 5.32
C ASP A 134 -4.68 11.72 6.61
N LYS A 135 -5.83 12.25 7.09
CA LYS A 135 -5.89 12.97 8.37
C LYS A 135 -5.45 12.11 9.55
N LEU A 136 -5.92 10.85 9.60
CA LEU A 136 -5.52 9.89 10.64
C LEU A 136 -4.01 9.64 10.59
N ASN A 137 -3.45 9.45 9.39
CA ASN A 137 -2.03 9.22 9.20
C ASN A 137 -1.20 10.40 9.70
N GLN A 138 -1.58 11.64 9.36
CA GLN A 138 -0.88 12.84 9.84
C GLN A 138 -0.83 12.87 11.38
N LEU A 139 -1.99 12.66 12.02
CA LEU A 139 -2.13 12.65 13.47
C LEU A 139 -1.29 11.53 14.13
N ILE A 140 -1.33 10.32 13.58
CA ILE A 140 -0.59 9.17 14.11
C ILE A 140 0.92 9.35 13.92
N VAL A 141 1.36 9.89 12.77
CA VAL A 141 2.78 10.16 12.49
C VAL A 141 3.32 11.22 13.43
N GLU A 142 2.58 12.31 13.66
CA GLU A 142 2.92 13.34 14.64
C GLU A 142 3.06 12.75 16.05
N GLY A 143 2.11 11.90 16.47
CA GLY A 143 2.19 11.17 17.74
C GLY A 143 3.41 10.23 17.81
N GLY A 144 3.74 9.59 16.70
CA GLY A 144 4.90 8.70 16.58
C GLY A 144 6.24 9.42 16.67
N HIS A 145 6.33 10.67 16.20
CA HIS A 145 7.54 11.49 16.31
C HIS A 145 8.01 11.67 17.76
N ALA A 146 7.09 11.71 18.73
CA ALA A 146 7.41 11.81 20.15
C ALA A 146 8.16 10.59 20.71
N LEU A 147 8.05 9.42 20.07
CA LEU A 147 8.70 8.18 20.52
C LEU A 147 10.17 8.07 20.10
N ILE A 148 10.60 8.89 19.14
CA ILE A 148 11.94 8.80 18.58
C ILE A 148 12.92 9.54 19.46
N LYS A 149 13.80 8.78 20.12
CA LYS A 149 14.85 9.29 21.03
C LYS A 149 15.86 10.25 20.39
N LYS A 150 15.98 10.28 19.06
CA LYS A 150 16.85 11.22 18.34
C LYS A 150 16.01 12.40 17.85
N GLY A 151 15.81 13.37 18.73
CA GLY A 151 15.03 14.56 18.44
C GLY A 151 15.52 15.31 17.18
N GLY A 152 14.59 15.69 16.32
CA GLY A 152 14.81 16.64 15.22
C GLY A 152 15.32 16.08 13.89
N ALA A 153 15.62 14.78 13.78
CA ALA A 153 15.98 14.19 12.49
C ALA A 153 14.73 13.82 11.68
N VAL A 154 14.67 14.24 10.40
CA VAL A 154 13.61 13.85 9.47
C VAL A 154 13.56 12.32 9.37
N LEU A 155 12.39 11.74 9.69
CA LEU A 155 12.18 10.31 9.53
C LEU A 155 12.21 9.95 8.04
N ARG A 156 13.29 9.28 7.62
CA ARG A 156 13.37 8.69 6.28
C ARG A 156 12.78 7.28 6.34
N GLY A 157 11.46 7.19 6.27
CA GLY A 157 10.77 5.92 6.05
C GLY A 157 10.89 5.52 4.58
N ARG A 158 11.34 4.29 4.32
CA ARG A 158 11.22 3.68 2.99
C ARG A 158 9.92 2.89 2.98
N CYS A 159 8.93 3.38 2.26
CA CYS A 159 7.75 2.59 1.91
C CYS A 159 8.04 1.93 0.56
N ASP A 160 8.05 0.60 0.50
CA ASP A 160 8.00 -0.09 -0.78
C ASP A 160 6.59 0.11 -1.34
N SER A 161 6.41 1.14 -2.17
CA SER A 161 5.16 1.36 -2.87
C SER A 161 4.97 0.29 -3.93
N PHE A 162 3.71 0.02 -4.32
CA PHE A 162 3.45 -0.76 -5.53
C PHE A 162 4.21 -0.16 -6.71
N VAL A 163 4.75 -1.05 -7.55
CA VAL A 163 5.22 -0.64 -8.87
C VAL A 163 3.98 -0.13 -9.59
N VAL A 164 3.85 1.21 -9.71
CA VAL A 164 2.88 1.84 -10.61
C VAL A 164 3.00 1.12 -11.95
N GLU A 165 1.90 0.95 -12.70
CA GLU A 165 1.95 0.53 -14.10
C GLU A 165 2.83 1.50 -14.90
N THR A 166 4.14 1.33 -14.82
CA THR A 166 5.05 1.74 -15.86
C THR A 166 4.62 0.95 -17.08
N ASN A 167 4.59 1.60 -18.25
CA ASN A 167 4.43 0.95 -19.54
C ASN A 167 5.61 -0.03 -19.78
N VAL A 168 5.65 -1.12 -19.02
CA VAL A 168 6.58 -2.22 -19.16
C VAL A 168 5.99 -3.06 -20.28
N HIS A 169 6.56 -2.91 -21.47
CA HIS A 169 6.22 -3.75 -22.61
C HIS A 169 6.69 -5.18 -22.35
N PHE A 170 6.10 -6.14 -23.07
CA PHE A 170 6.53 -7.53 -22.98
C PHE A 170 8.02 -7.67 -23.34
N PRO A 171 8.83 -8.38 -22.53
CA PRO A 171 10.27 -8.44 -22.72
C PRO A 171 10.61 -9.33 -23.93
N THR A 172 10.88 -8.68 -25.05
CA THR A 172 11.51 -9.31 -26.22
C THR A 172 12.98 -8.91 -26.28
N ASP A 173 13.85 -9.74 -26.85
CA ASP A 173 15.28 -9.39 -26.99
C ASP A 173 15.48 -8.02 -27.64
N ILE A 174 14.65 -7.69 -28.63
CA ILE A 174 14.72 -6.43 -29.36
C ILE A 174 14.25 -5.23 -28.51
N SER A 175 13.25 -5.42 -27.64
CA SER A 175 12.77 -4.37 -26.72
C SER A 175 13.71 -4.18 -25.53
N LEU A 176 14.33 -5.24 -25.04
CA LEU A 176 15.38 -5.18 -24.03
C LEU A 176 16.62 -4.45 -24.55
N LEU A 177 17.05 -4.74 -25.78
CA LEU A 177 18.15 -4.02 -26.43
C LEU A 177 17.85 -2.52 -26.57
N TRP A 178 16.61 -2.17 -26.91
CA TRP A 178 16.19 -0.77 -27.00
C TRP A 178 16.31 -0.07 -25.66
N ASP A 179 15.83 -0.69 -24.59
CA ASP A 179 15.87 -0.08 -23.26
C ASP A 179 17.30 0.04 -22.73
N ALA A 180 18.15 -0.97 -22.97
CA ALA A 180 19.57 -0.95 -22.63
C ALA A 180 20.31 0.18 -23.37
N MET A 181 20.18 0.25 -24.70
CA MET A 181 20.84 1.28 -25.51
C MET A 181 20.30 2.67 -25.21
N ARG A 182 18.98 2.82 -25.02
CA ARG A 182 18.37 4.10 -24.64
C ARG A 182 18.95 4.60 -23.32
N LYS A 183 19.07 3.73 -22.32
CA LYS A 183 19.66 4.08 -21.02
C LYS A 183 21.15 4.40 -21.13
N ALA A 184 21.92 3.58 -21.82
CA ALA A 184 23.35 3.83 -22.04
C ALA A 184 23.58 5.21 -22.69
N ILE A 185 22.92 5.49 -23.82
CA ILE A 185 23.05 6.79 -24.52
C ILE A 185 22.61 7.96 -23.65
N THR A 186 21.50 7.82 -22.91
CA THR A 186 20.98 8.89 -22.06
C THR A 186 21.91 9.19 -20.89
N LEU A 187 22.41 8.17 -20.21
CA LEU A 187 23.32 8.32 -19.08
C LEU A 187 24.68 8.87 -19.52
N THR A 188 25.23 8.40 -20.65
CA THR A 188 26.48 8.94 -21.19
C THR A 188 26.33 10.42 -21.57
N ALA A 189 25.19 10.81 -22.16
CA ALA A 189 24.94 12.21 -22.49
C ALA A 189 24.82 13.11 -21.24
N GLN A 190 24.09 12.65 -20.21
CA GLN A 190 23.98 13.35 -18.94
C GLN A 190 25.33 13.48 -18.24
N TRP A 191 26.16 12.42 -18.30
CA TRP A 191 27.49 12.44 -17.71
C TRP A 191 28.41 13.39 -18.47
N SER A 192 28.41 13.35 -19.81
CA SER A 192 29.12 14.31 -20.66
C SER A 192 28.75 15.76 -20.34
N GLU A 193 27.45 16.04 -20.19
CA GLU A 193 26.96 17.38 -19.82
C GLU A 193 27.45 17.82 -18.44
N SER A 194 27.43 16.91 -17.45
CA SER A 194 27.95 17.20 -16.11
C SER A 194 29.46 17.50 -16.09
N GLN A 195 30.21 16.92 -17.03
CA GLN A 195 31.65 17.14 -17.19
C GLN A 195 31.96 18.26 -18.20
N GLN A 196 30.94 18.98 -18.68
CA GLN A 196 31.05 20.08 -19.66
C GLN A 196 31.63 19.67 -21.03
N PHE A 197 31.55 18.39 -21.40
CA PHE A 197 31.95 17.90 -22.72
C PHE A 197 30.85 18.11 -23.76
N SER A 198 31.23 18.51 -24.97
CA SER A 198 30.31 18.81 -26.08
C SER A 198 29.92 17.61 -26.93
N ASP A 199 30.55 16.46 -26.74
CA ASP A 199 30.55 15.36 -27.72
C ASP A 199 29.20 14.65 -27.86
N TRP A 200 28.35 14.73 -26.82
CA TRP A 200 27.06 14.03 -26.78
C TRP A 200 25.83 14.91 -27.05
N ARG A 201 26.00 16.14 -27.58
CA ARG A 201 24.88 17.07 -27.85
C ARG A 201 23.79 16.48 -28.76
N GLN A 202 24.14 15.56 -29.66
CA GLN A 202 23.21 14.92 -30.60
C GLN A 202 22.56 13.63 -30.06
N TYR A 203 22.68 13.29 -28.78
CA TYR A 203 22.14 12.04 -28.22
C TYR A 203 20.63 11.85 -28.52
N ARG A 204 19.83 12.94 -28.54
CA ARG A 204 18.41 12.91 -28.91
C ARG A 204 18.16 12.51 -30.37
N HIS A 205 19.08 12.83 -31.27
CA HIS A 205 19.03 12.40 -32.66
C HIS A 205 19.37 10.91 -32.76
N ASN A 206 20.44 10.48 -32.07
CA ASN A 206 20.86 9.07 -32.04
C ASN A 206 19.76 8.15 -31.50
N LEU A 207 19.07 8.56 -30.42
CA LEU A 207 17.91 7.84 -29.89
C LEU A 207 16.75 7.74 -30.89
N ARG A 208 16.50 8.80 -31.69
CA ARG A 208 15.47 8.77 -32.74
C ARG A 208 15.83 7.81 -33.87
N GLN A 209 17.09 7.81 -34.32
CA GLN A 209 17.60 6.88 -35.34
C GLN A 209 17.50 5.42 -34.86
N LEU A 210 17.92 5.15 -33.63
CA LEU A 210 17.83 3.82 -33.04
C LEU A 210 16.37 3.35 -32.91
N LYS A 211 15.46 4.24 -32.50
CA LYS A 211 14.02 3.94 -32.43
C LYS A 211 13.41 3.67 -33.81
N GLN A 212 13.88 4.33 -34.87
CA GLN A 212 13.46 4.06 -36.24
C GLN A 212 13.91 2.67 -36.69
N LYS A 213 15.17 2.29 -36.43
CA LYS A 213 15.70 0.95 -36.71
C LYS A 213 14.93 -0.14 -35.96
N LEU A 214 14.63 0.08 -34.67
CA LEU A 214 13.77 -0.82 -33.87
C LEU A 214 12.42 -1.05 -34.56
N ARG A 215 11.73 0.04 -34.94
CA ARG A 215 10.41 -0.04 -35.59
C ARG A 215 10.48 -0.78 -36.92
N HIS A 216 11.54 -0.58 -37.70
CA HIS A 216 11.75 -1.29 -38.95
C HIS A 216 11.92 -2.81 -38.71
N ALA A 217 12.73 -3.20 -37.73
CA ALA A 217 12.91 -4.60 -37.36
C ALA A 217 11.65 -5.25 -36.75
N GLN A 218 10.83 -4.48 -36.02
CA GLN A 218 9.52 -4.96 -35.54
C GLN A 218 8.51 -5.14 -36.70
N GLN A 219 8.48 -4.21 -37.65
CA GLN A 219 7.58 -4.27 -38.80
C GLN A 219 7.97 -5.38 -39.78
N SER A 220 9.26 -5.72 -39.91
CA SER A 220 9.69 -6.82 -40.78
C SER A 220 9.09 -8.17 -40.39
N LYS A 221 8.69 -8.34 -39.12
CA LYS A 221 8.00 -9.55 -38.60
C LYS A 221 6.48 -9.56 -38.80
N ARG A 222 5.84 -8.44 -39.18
CA ARG A 222 4.36 -8.31 -39.22
C ARG A 222 3.67 -8.94 -40.43
N SER A 223 4.38 -9.60 -41.34
CA SER A 223 3.77 -10.25 -42.51
C SER A 223 2.91 -11.46 -42.10
N ARG A 224 1.59 -11.32 -42.24
CA ARG A 224 0.56 -12.32 -41.84
C ARG A 224 0.44 -13.52 -42.78
N THR A 225 1.16 -13.55 -43.90
CA THR A 225 1.04 -14.61 -44.91
C THR A 225 2.38 -15.34 -45.06
N GLN A 226 2.43 -16.64 -44.76
CA GLN A 226 3.65 -17.48 -44.86
C GLN A 226 4.31 -17.39 -46.24
N ALA A 227 3.55 -17.18 -47.31
CA ALA A 227 4.04 -17.06 -48.68
C ALA A 227 4.79 -15.73 -49.01
N LYS A 228 4.82 -14.74 -48.10
CA LYS A 228 5.47 -13.42 -48.30
C LYS A 228 6.54 -13.10 -47.27
N GLN A 229 7.00 -14.08 -46.50
CA GLN A 229 8.09 -13.86 -45.55
C GLN A 229 9.42 -13.84 -46.31
N ASN A 230 10.11 -12.71 -46.30
CA ASN A 230 11.48 -12.58 -46.80
C ASN A 230 12.45 -12.76 -45.61
N PRO A 231 12.92 -13.99 -45.32
CA PRO A 231 13.76 -14.26 -44.16
C PRO A 231 15.08 -13.48 -44.19
N ALA A 232 15.67 -13.27 -45.38
CA ALA A 232 16.88 -12.47 -45.53
C ALA A 232 16.67 -11.01 -45.13
N GLY A 233 15.52 -10.42 -45.52
CA GLY A 233 15.15 -9.05 -45.13
C GLY A 233 14.93 -8.88 -43.62
N ILE A 234 14.38 -9.91 -42.95
CA ILE A 234 14.19 -9.90 -41.50
C ILE A 234 15.55 -9.95 -40.78
N ILE A 235 16.45 -10.83 -41.21
CA ILE A 235 17.81 -10.95 -40.63
C ILE A 235 18.57 -9.64 -40.82
N GLN A 236 18.53 -9.05 -42.01
CA GLN A 236 19.21 -7.79 -42.29
C GLN A 236 18.67 -6.64 -41.44
N ALA A 237 17.34 -6.55 -41.27
CA ALA A 237 16.73 -5.54 -40.40
C ALA A 237 17.17 -5.66 -38.93
N HIS A 238 17.35 -6.90 -38.42
CA HIS A 238 17.83 -7.14 -37.06
C HIS A 238 19.34 -6.91 -36.90
N ARG A 239 20.15 -7.06 -37.97
CA ARG A 239 21.58 -6.75 -37.96
C ARG A 239 21.87 -5.25 -38.02
N ILE A 240 21.02 -4.49 -38.71
CA ILE A 240 21.15 -3.03 -38.83
C ILE A 240 20.74 -2.32 -37.53
N TYR A 241 19.76 -2.88 -36.84
CA TYR A 241 19.31 -2.45 -35.52
C TYR A 241 20.39 -2.72 -34.47
#